data_AF-A0A1A7QNN5-F1
#
_entry.id   AF-A0A1A7QNN5-F1
#
_cell.length_a   1.000
_cell.length_b   1.000
_cell.length_c   1.000
_cell.angle_alpha   90.00
_cell.angle_beta   90.00
_cell.angle_gamma   90.00
#
_symmetry.space_group_name_H-M   'P 1'
#
loop_
_entity.id
_entity.type
_entity.pdbx_description
1 polymer ?
#
loop_
_entity_poly.entity_id
_entity_poly.type
_entity_poly.pdbx_seq_one_letter_code
_entity_poly.pdbx_strand_id
1 'polypeptide(L)'
;MRWTHPTRGKIAPDKVVALAEEHGRVDMITFFVLIYALVQARKALDRYPYFRLAINISALNLRDRLFVPQLEPIIAAHRFPVANIILDYRNRPDRE
;
A
#
# COMPACT_ATOMS: atom_id res chain seq x y z
N MET A 1 7.29 2.16 2.96
CA MET A 1 7.78 3.45 2.41
C MET A 1 8.71 4.11 3.41
N ARG A 2 9.79 4.76 2.96
CA ARG A 2 10.63 5.62 3.80
C ARG A 2 10.67 7.00 3.13
N TRP A 3 10.05 8.00 3.74
CA TRP A 3 9.99 9.34 3.16
C TRP A 3 11.12 10.20 3.74
N THR A 4 11.91 10.80 2.85
CA THR A 4 12.82 11.90 3.17
C THR A 4 12.25 13.20 2.63
N HIS A 5 11.92 14.14 3.52
CA HIS A 5 11.48 15.48 3.14
C HIS A 5 12.70 16.38 2.87
N PRO A 6 12.67 17.24 1.84
CA PRO A 6 13.81 18.08 1.47
C PRO A 6 14.38 18.92 2.63
N THR A 7 13.51 19.42 3.50
CA THR A 7 13.92 20.27 4.64
C THR A 7 13.74 19.62 6.03
N ARG A 8 12.95 18.53 6.14
CA ARG A 8 12.63 17.90 7.45
C ARG A 8 13.36 16.58 7.66
N GLY A 9 14.17 16.14 6.70
CA GLY A 9 14.87 14.86 6.77
C GLY A 9 13.91 13.67 6.77
N LYS A 10 14.30 12.58 7.44
CA LYS A 10 13.51 11.34 7.47
C LYS A 10 12.22 11.54 8.27
N ILE A 11 11.08 11.25 7.64
CA ILE A 11 9.77 11.25 8.29
C ILE A 11 9.39 9.81 8.64
N ALA A 12 8.95 9.61 9.88
CA ALA A 12 8.43 8.31 10.33
C ALA A 12 7.21 7.89 9.49
N PRO A 13 7.12 6.64 9.03
CA PRO A 13 5.98 6.16 8.23
C PRO A 13 4.63 6.42 8.89
N ASP A 14 4.55 6.26 10.21
CA ASP A 14 3.32 6.49 10.98
C ASP A 14 2.81 7.91 10.87
N LYS A 15 3.73 8.90 10.83
CA LYS A 15 3.36 10.31 10.69
C LYS A 15 2.83 10.61 9.29
N VAL A 16 3.35 9.93 8.27
CA VAL A 16 2.88 10.05 6.89
C VAL A 16 1.47 9.49 6.75
N VAL A 17 1.22 8.31 7.32
CA VAL A 17 -0.09 7.65 7.29
C VAL A 17 -1.12 8.48 8.06
N ALA A 18 -0.80 8.93 9.27
CA ALA A 18 -1.71 9.75 10.08
C ALA A 18 -2.10 11.06 9.36
N LEU A 19 -1.14 11.73 8.71
CA LEU A 19 -1.42 12.95 7.95
C LEU A 19 -2.31 12.67 6.72
N ALA A 20 -2.11 11.52 6.07
CA ALA A 20 -2.97 11.11 4.96
C ALA A 20 -4.38 10.74 5.45
N GLU A 21 -4.52 10.12 6.61
CA GLU A 21 -5.80 9.82 7.25
C GLU A 21 -6.57 11.10 7.58
N GLU A 22 -5.91 12.05 8.25
CA GLU A 22 -6.49 13.35 8.62
C GLU A 22 -7.02 14.13 7.41
N HIS A 23 -6.39 13.97 6.24
CA HIS A 23 -6.80 14.65 5.01
C HIS A 23 -7.61 13.78 4.05
N GLY A 24 -8.00 12.55 4.44
CA GLY A 24 -8.77 11.64 3.57
C GLY A 24 -8.02 11.20 2.30
N ARG A 25 -6.69 11.11 2.35
CA ARG A 25 -5.79 10.79 1.23
C ARG A 25 -5.06 9.46 1.38
N VAL A 26 -5.53 8.57 2.25
CA VAL A 26 -4.86 7.28 2.48
C VAL A 26 -4.81 6.41 1.25
N ASP A 27 -5.89 6.42 0.46
CA ASP A 27 -5.99 5.70 -0.81
C ASP A 27 -4.85 6.11 -1.76
N MET A 28 -4.56 7.42 -1.85
CA MET A 28 -3.50 7.94 -2.72
C MET A 28 -2.13 7.37 -2.34
N ILE A 29 -1.82 7.30 -1.04
CA ILE A 29 -0.56 6.70 -0.58
C ILE A 29 -0.54 5.20 -0.85
N THR A 30 -1.67 4.53 -0.59
CA THR A 30 -1.80 3.08 -0.77
C THR A 30 -1.61 2.68 -2.23
N PHE A 31 -2.28 3.34 -3.17
CA PHE A 31 -2.12 3.09 -4.60
C PHE A 31 -0.74 3.47 -5.12
N PHE A 32 -0.16 4.58 -4.66
CA PHE A 32 1.21 4.94 -5.01
C PHE A 32 2.20 3.85 -4.61
N VAL A 33 2.11 3.37 -3.36
CA VAL A 33 3.00 2.31 -2.86
C VAL A 33 2.74 0.99 -3.58
N LEU A 34 1.48 0.64 -3.84
CA LEU A 34 1.10 -0.57 -4.58
C LEU A 34 1.75 -0.61 -5.96
N ILE A 35 1.59 0.44 -6.76
CA ILE A 35 2.12 0.51 -8.13
C ILE A 35 3.64 0.34 -8.11
N TYR A 36 4.33 1.08 -7.23
CA TYR A 36 5.78 0.96 -7.09
C TYR A 36 6.20 -0.47 -6.68
N ALA A 37 5.47 -1.08 -5.74
CA ALA A 37 5.76 -2.42 -5.26
C ALA A 37 5.50 -3.48 -6.34
N LEU A 38 4.43 -3.37 -7.11
CA LEU A 38 4.10 -4.29 -8.21
C LEU A 38 5.20 -4.33 -9.28
N VAL A 39 5.74 -3.17 -9.67
CA VAL A 39 6.84 -3.09 -10.64
C VAL A 39 8.07 -3.88 -10.18
N GLN A 40 8.42 -3.76 -8.89
CA GLN A 40 9.59 -4.47 -8.36
C GLN A 40 9.29 -5.95 -8.07
N ALA A 41 8.09 -6.25 -7.55
CA ALA A 41 7.66 -7.60 -7.23
C ALA A 41 7.50 -8.46 -8.49
N ARG A 42 7.12 -7.88 -9.64
CA ARG A 42 7.04 -8.62 -10.90
C ARG A 42 8.39 -9.23 -11.29
N LYS A 43 9.50 -8.51 -11.09
CA LYS A 43 10.86 -9.02 -11.33
C LYS A 43 11.20 -10.17 -10.39
N ALA A 44 10.76 -10.09 -9.13
CA ALA A 44 10.96 -11.17 -8.16
C ALA A 44 10.16 -12.42 -8.54
N LEU A 45 8.94 -12.23 -9.06
CA LEU A 45 8.05 -13.31 -9.46
C LEU A 45 8.60 -14.14 -10.63
N ASP A 46 9.38 -13.54 -11.53
CA ASP A 46 10.06 -14.27 -12.62
C ASP A 46 11.06 -15.31 -12.11
N ARG A 47 11.62 -15.09 -10.91
CA ARG A 47 12.57 -16.01 -10.27
C ARG A 47 11.93 -16.87 -9.19
N TYR A 48 10.89 -16.36 -8.55
CA TYR A 48 10.22 -16.98 -7.42
C TYR A 48 8.69 -16.97 -7.65
N PRO A 49 8.12 -18.01 -8.28
CA PRO A 49 6.70 -18.04 -8.66
C PRO A 49 5.71 -17.86 -7.50
N TYR A 50 6.14 -18.18 -6.27
CA TYR A 50 5.34 -18.05 -5.05
C TYR A 50 5.66 -16.78 -4.24
N PHE A 51 6.38 -15.82 -4.82
CA PHE A 51 6.65 -14.55 -4.14
C PHE A 51 5.32 -13.84 -3.86
N ARG A 52 5.08 -13.53 -2.58
CA ARG A 52 3.88 -12.81 -2.14
C ARG A 52 4.22 -11.37 -1.79
N LEU A 53 3.35 -10.46 -2.19
CA LEU A 53 3.46 -9.04 -1.90
C LEU A 53 2.38 -8.64 -0.88
N ALA A 54 2.82 -8.28 0.32
CA ALA A 54 1.94 -7.74 1.36
C ALA A 54 1.90 -6.21 1.27
N ILE A 55 0.68 -5.66 1.22
CA ILE A 55 0.41 -4.22 1.18
C ILE A 55 -0.36 -3.84 2.44
N ASN A 56 0.16 -2.88 3.18
CA ASN A 56 -0.56 -2.34 4.32
C ASN A 56 -1.72 -1.47 3.84
N ILE A 57 -2.90 -1.67 4.42
CA ILE A 57 -4.10 -0.86 4.19
C ILE A 57 -4.60 -0.28 5.53
N SER A 58 -5.32 0.83 5.47
CA SER A 58 -5.94 1.47 6.64
C SER A 58 -7.37 0.98 6.87
N ALA A 59 -7.93 1.35 8.02
CA ALA A 59 -9.35 1.11 8.32
C ALA A 59 -10.28 1.87 7.35
N LEU A 60 -9.82 2.99 6.77
CA LEU A 60 -10.59 3.73 5.76
C LEU A 60 -10.69 2.92 4.46
N ASN A 61 -9.59 2.30 4.01
CA ASN A 61 -9.61 1.43 2.82
C ASN A 61 -10.57 0.25 3.00
N LEU A 62 -10.60 -0.34 4.19
CA LEU A 62 -11.49 -1.48 4.50
C LEU A 62 -12.98 -1.09 4.47
N ARG A 63 -13.31 0.16 4.77
CA ARG A 63 -14.69 0.66 4.76
C ARG A 63 -15.14 1.11 3.37
N ASP A 64 -14.20 1.42 2.49
CA ASP A 64 -14.50 1.81 1.12
C ASP A 64 -14.83 0.59 0.25
N ARG A 65 -16.08 0.52 -0.21
CA ARG A 65 -16.55 -0.54 -1.11
C ARG A 65 -15.91 -0.49 -2.50
N LEU A 66 -15.36 0.65 -2.89
CA LEU A 66 -14.69 0.84 -4.18
C LEU A 66 -13.21 0.50 -4.15
N PHE A 67 -12.62 0.29 -2.96
CA PHE A 67 -11.18 0.03 -2.83
C PHE A 67 -10.72 -1.20 -3.62
N VAL A 68 -11.39 -2.35 -3.45
CA VAL A 68 -11.05 -3.58 -4.18
C VAL A 68 -11.31 -3.45 -5.69
N PRO A 69 -12.47 -2.94 -6.15
CA PRO A 69 -12.70 -2.64 -7.58
C PRO A 69 -11.64 -1.73 -8.22
N GLN A 70 -11.04 -0.80 -7.46
CA GLN A 70 -9.95 0.05 -7.95
C GLN A 70 -8.60 -0.69 -7.98
N LEU A 71 -8.37 -1.63 -7.07
CA LEU A 71 -7.13 -2.39 -6.93
C LEU A 71 -6.93 -3.42 -8.06
N GLU A 72 -7.99 -4.15 -8.39
CA GLU A 72 -7.97 -5.24 -9.38
C GLU A 72 -7.38 -4.85 -10.75
N PRO A 73 -7.86 -3.78 -11.42
CA PRO A 73 -7.31 -3.39 -12.73
C PRO A 73 -5.85 -2.98 -12.65
N ILE A 74 -5.40 -2.39 -11.53
CA ILE A 74 -4.01 -2.01 -11.32
C ILE A 74 -3.13 -3.26 -11.22
N ILE A 75 -3.54 -4.25 -10.43
CA ILE A 75 -2.82 -5.53 -10.28
C ILE A 75 -2.75 -6.26 -11.63
N ALA A 76 -3.88 -6.33 -12.34
CA ALA A 76 -3.96 -6.97 -13.65
C ALA A 76 -3.05 -6.30 -14.70
N ALA A 77 -3.02 -4.97 -14.74
CA ALA A 77 -2.15 -4.21 -15.65
C ALA A 77 -0.66 -4.52 -15.44
N HIS A 78 -0.25 -4.85 -14.21
CA HIS A 78 1.12 -5.23 -13.87
C HIS A 78 1.39 -6.73 -14.01
N ARG A 79 0.40 -7.51 -14.47
CA ARG A 79 0.47 -8.97 -14.65
C ARG A 79 0.96 -9.68 -13.39
N PHE A 80 0.53 -9.20 -12.22
CA PHE A 80 0.85 -9.84 -10.95
C PHE A 80 -0.33 -10.72 -10.52
N PRO A 81 -0.13 -11.98 -10.10
CA PRO A 81 -1.22 -12.85 -9.68
C PRO A 81 -1.91 -12.28 -8.45
N VAL A 82 -3.23 -12.11 -8.51
CA VAL A 82 -4.03 -11.63 -7.37
C VAL A 82 -3.86 -12.54 -6.15
N ALA A 83 -3.74 -13.86 -6.36
CA ALA A 83 -3.48 -14.85 -5.30
C ALA A 83 -2.16 -14.63 -4.55
N ASN A 84 -1.23 -13.86 -5.11
CA ASN A 84 0.05 -13.53 -4.48
C ASN A 84 0.01 -12.18 -3.74
N ILE A 85 -1.14 -11.47 -3.74
CA ILE A 85 -1.33 -10.22 -2.99
C ILE A 85 -1.90 -10.54 -1.61
N ILE A 86 -1.34 -9.92 -0.57
CA ILE A 86 -1.87 -9.95 0.78
C ILE A 86 -2.19 -8.51 1.17
N LEU A 87 -3.42 -8.27 1.63
CA LEU A 87 -3.78 -7.01 2.26
C LEU A 87 -3.60 -7.17 3.77
N ASP A 88 -2.63 -6.45 4.33
CA ASP A 88 -2.35 -6.44 5.77
C ASP A 88 -3.00 -5.21 6.40
N TYR A 89 -3.81 -5.42 7.42
CA TYR A 89 -4.37 -4.35 8.23
C TYR A 89 -3.94 -4.58 9.68
N ARG A 90 -3.37 -3.55 10.30
CA ARG A 90 -3.05 -3.59 11.72
C ARG A 90 -3.92 -2.58 12.44
N ASN A 91 -4.74 -3.08 13.36
CA ASN A 91 -5.44 -2.23 14.31
C ASN A 91 -4.40 -1.56 15.21
N ARG A 92 -4.23 -0.24 15.07
CA ARG A 92 -3.45 0.53 16.02
C ARG A 92 -4.40 0.93 17.15
N PRO A 93 -4.12 0.58 18.42
CA PRO A 93 -4.89 1.14 19.52
C PRO A 93 -4.77 2.67 19.46
N ASP A 94 -5.87 3.36 19.74
CA ASP A 94 -5.91 4.82 19.79
C ASP A 94 -4.77 5.32 20.67
N ARG A 95 -4.00 6.28 20.15
CA ARG A 95 -2.97 6.95 20.95
C ARG A 95 -3.68 7.90 21.91
N GLU A 96 -3.66 7.57 23.20
CA GLU A 96 -3.86 8.53 24.30
C GLU A 96 -2.78 9.62 24.26
#